data_AF-A0A951IHU6-F1
#
_entry.id   AF-A0A951IHU6-F1
#
_cell.length_a   1.000
_cell.length_b   1.000
_cell.length_c   1.000
_cell.angle_alpha   90.00
_cell.angle_beta   90.00
_cell.angle_gamma   90.00
#
_symmetry.space_group_name_H-M   'P 1'
#
loop_
_entity.id
_entity.type
_entity.pdbx_description
1 polymer ?
#
loop_
_entity_poly.entity_id
_entity_poly.type
_entity_poly.pdbx_seq_one_letter_code
_entity_poly.pdbx_strand_id
1 'polypeptide(L)'
;MTTLRLLSGLIACGCFALGTRHGMVWGGFVWLFSALLDRADGELARIGNMMSPSGHRYDYYTDMVVNTAFFVAVGVGLRDTWLGQWSILLGLLAGGSLLLCMWWAELLERLSPPLTRAYEGRWGFDPDDALYLMAVFAWLSWLEPILIGAATVAPIVAAVTGIRLLRLREQPSSYS
;
A
#
# COMPACT_ATOMS: atom_id res chain seq x y z
N MET A 1 -17.01 -5.84 0.51
CA MET A 1 -17.08 -4.35 0.53
C MET A 1 -15.92 -3.72 -0.23
N THR A 2 -14.95 -4.51 -0.69
CA THR A 2 -13.81 -4.16 -1.55
C THR A 2 -14.06 -3.14 -2.66
N THR A 3 -15.14 -3.22 -3.45
CA THR A 3 -15.38 -2.22 -4.53
C THR A 3 -15.66 -0.81 -3.97
N LEU A 4 -16.33 -0.72 -2.83
CA LEU A 4 -16.56 0.56 -2.15
C LEU A 4 -15.24 1.12 -1.58
N ARG A 5 -14.37 0.24 -1.08
CA ARG A 5 -13.01 0.60 -0.69
C ARG A 5 -12.21 1.13 -1.87
N LEU A 6 -12.22 0.43 -3.02
CA LEU A 6 -11.56 0.89 -4.25
C LEU A 6 -12.02 2.29 -4.65
N LEU A 7 -13.34 2.50 -4.75
CA LEU A 7 -13.91 3.78 -5.16
C LEU A 7 -13.57 4.90 -4.19
N SER A 8 -13.74 4.68 -2.88
CA SER A 8 -13.39 5.67 -1.86
C SER A 8 -11.90 5.98 -1.84
N GLY A 9 -11.04 4.96 -1.97
CA GLY A 9 -9.58 5.13 -2.03
C GLY A 9 -9.15 5.95 -3.25
N LEU A 10 -9.74 5.70 -4.42
CA LEU A 10 -9.46 6.48 -5.64
C LEU A 10 -9.99 7.91 -5.53
N ILE A 11 -11.15 8.13 -4.91
CA ILE A 11 -11.66 9.49 -4.64
C ILE A 11 -10.70 10.24 -3.71
N ALA A 12 -10.21 9.59 -2.64
CA ALA A 12 -9.21 10.18 -1.75
C ALA A 12 -7.93 10.56 -2.51
N CYS A 13 -7.43 9.67 -3.38
CA CYS A 13 -6.29 9.96 -4.26
C CYS A 13 -6.56 11.16 -5.16
N GLY A 14 -7.76 11.25 -5.77
CA GLY A 14 -8.17 12.41 -6.54
C GLY A 14 -8.09 13.72 -5.72
N CYS A 15 -8.58 13.70 -4.48
CA CYS A 15 -8.49 14.83 -3.57
C CYS A 15 -7.04 15.22 -3.21
N PHE A 16 -6.17 14.24 -2.96
CA PHE A 16 -4.74 14.50 -2.71
C PHE A 16 -4.05 15.13 -3.92
N ALA A 17 -4.34 14.65 -5.13
CA ALA A 17 -3.74 15.15 -6.38
C ALA A 17 -4.10 16.61 -6.70
N LEU A 18 -5.18 17.15 -6.11
CA LEU A 18 -5.53 18.58 -6.24
C LEU A 18 -4.42 19.50 -5.69
N GLY A 19 -3.64 19.05 -4.71
CA GLY A 19 -2.55 19.82 -4.11
C GLY A 19 -3.00 21.02 -3.27
N THR A 20 -4.30 21.15 -2.99
CA THR A 20 -4.83 22.21 -2.12
C THR A 20 -4.96 21.72 -0.68
N ARG A 21 -4.88 22.62 0.31
CA ARG A 21 -5.07 22.24 1.73
C ARG A 21 -6.44 21.59 1.97
N HIS A 22 -7.49 22.09 1.33
CA HIS A 22 -8.82 21.50 1.40
C HIS A 22 -8.84 20.09 0.80
N GLY A 23 -8.19 19.89 -0.35
CA GLY A 23 -8.02 18.57 -0.97
C GLY A 23 -7.29 17.58 -0.07
N MET A 24 -6.21 18.00 0.60
CA MET A 24 -5.47 17.17 1.55
C MET A 24 -6.32 16.78 2.77
N VAL A 25 -7.11 17.72 3.30
CA VAL A 25 -7.97 17.46 4.47
C VAL A 25 -9.11 16.51 4.13
N TRP A 26 -9.86 16.80 3.07
CA TRP A 26 -10.96 15.95 2.61
C TRP A 26 -10.46 14.59 2.10
N GLY A 27 -9.33 14.57 1.38
CA GLY A 27 -8.66 13.35 0.99
C GLY A 27 -8.32 12.47 2.20
N GLY A 28 -7.80 13.07 3.28
CA GLY A 28 -7.53 12.35 4.53
C GLY A 28 -8.78 11.72 5.15
N PHE A 29 -9.92 12.44 5.18
CA PHE A 29 -11.18 11.87 5.68
C PHE A 29 -11.69 10.71 4.83
N VAL A 30 -11.70 10.88 3.51
CA VAL A 30 -12.15 9.81 2.59
C VAL A 30 -11.21 8.61 2.63
N TRP A 31 -9.90 8.86 2.77
CA TRP A 31 -8.89 7.80 2.94
C TRP A 31 -9.11 7.03 4.23
N LEU A 32 -9.31 7.73 5.35
CA LEU A 32 -9.60 7.08 6.64
C LEU A 32 -10.88 6.24 6.56
N PHE A 33 -11.93 6.76 5.92
CA PHE A 33 -13.15 6.01 5.68
C PHE A 33 -12.91 4.74 4.84
N SER A 34 -12.11 4.84 3.78
CA SER A 34 -11.71 3.71 2.94
C SER A 34 -10.93 2.64 3.74
N ALA A 35 -10.05 3.05 4.66
CA ALA A 35 -9.32 2.15 5.55
C ALA A 35 -10.24 1.47 6.57
N LEU A 36 -11.22 2.18 7.13
CA LEU A 36 -12.20 1.59 8.05
C LEU A 36 -13.08 0.54 7.35
N LEU A 37 -13.48 0.79 6.10
CA LEU A 37 -14.25 -0.18 5.31
C LEU A 37 -13.49 -1.49 5.09
N ASP A 38 -12.17 -1.40 4.90
CA ASP A 38 -11.27 -2.54 4.75
C ASP A 38 -11.25 -3.44 5.98
N ARG A 39 -11.01 -2.82 7.13
CA ARG A 39 -10.99 -3.52 8.42
C ARG A 39 -12.33 -4.15 8.74
N ALA A 40 -13.41 -3.46 8.40
CA ALA A 40 -14.75 -3.99 8.56
C ALA A 40 -14.98 -5.21 7.67
N ASP A 41 -14.54 -5.19 6.40
CA ASP A 41 -14.66 -6.35 5.49
C ASP A 41 -13.85 -7.55 6.02
N GLY A 42 -12.61 -7.31 6.50
CA GLY A 42 -11.75 -8.34 7.09
C GLY A 42 -12.31 -8.97 8.37
N GLU A 43 -12.81 -8.15 9.29
CA GLU A 43 -13.44 -8.64 10.53
C GLU A 43 -14.75 -9.39 10.24
N LEU A 44 -15.58 -8.90 9.32
CA LEU A 44 -16.80 -9.57 8.89
C LEU A 44 -16.53 -10.91 8.22
N ALA A 45 -15.50 -10.99 7.37
CA ALA A 45 -15.09 -12.24 6.73
C ALA A 45 -14.61 -13.28 7.75
N ARG A 46 -13.89 -12.83 8.79
CA ARG A 46 -13.40 -13.69 9.89
C ARG A 46 -14.54 -14.23 10.75
N ILE A 47 -15.48 -13.37 11.14
CA ILE A 47 -16.64 -13.77 11.98
C ILE A 47 -17.61 -14.63 11.16
N GLY A 48 -17.83 -14.30 9.89
CA GLY A 48 -18.78 -15.00 9.02
C GLY A 48 -18.26 -16.30 8.41
N ASN A 49 -16.99 -16.65 8.58
CA ASN A 49 -16.31 -17.76 7.89
C ASN A 49 -16.50 -17.72 6.36
N MET A 50 -16.62 -16.52 5.78
CA MET A 50 -16.95 -16.29 4.36
C MET A 50 -15.71 -16.06 3.49
N MET A 51 -14.54 -16.53 3.91
CA MET A 51 -13.31 -16.34 3.15
C MET A 51 -13.32 -17.20 1.87
N SER A 52 -13.65 -16.57 0.75
CA SER A 52 -13.49 -17.16 -0.58
C SER A 52 -12.10 -16.85 -1.15
N PRO A 53 -11.40 -17.81 -1.78
CA PRO A 53 -10.14 -17.57 -2.48
C PRO A 53 -10.23 -16.47 -3.56
N SER A 54 -11.37 -16.37 -4.24
CA SER A 54 -11.59 -15.34 -5.26
C SER A 54 -11.78 -13.95 -4.66
N GLY A 55 -12.44 -13.86 -3.51
CA GLY A 55 -12.64 -12.61 -2.77
C GLY A 55 -11.32 -12.08 -2.23
N HIS A 56 -10.52 -12.94 -1.59
CA HIS A 56 -9.22 -12.56 -1.04
C HIS A 56 -8.27 -12.01 -2.12
N ARG A 57 -8.27 -12.62 -3.31
CA ARG A 57 -7.46 -12.14 -4.43
C ARG A 57 -7.92 -10.78 -4.97
N TYR A 58 -9.24 -10.53 -5.01
CA TYR A 58 -9.77 -9.24 -5.45
C TYR A 58 -9.46 -8.12 -4.46
N ASP A 59 -9.52 -8.41 -3.17
CA ASP A 59 -9.14 -7.53 -2.08
C ASP A 59 -7.68 -7.13 -2.17
N TYR A 60 -6.80 -8.13 -2.31
CA TYR A 60 -5.37 -7.92 -2.49
C TYR A 60 -5.03 -6.99 -3.67
N TYR A 61 -5.61 -7.23 -4.85
CA TYR A 61 -5.36 -6.34 -6.00
C TYR A 61 -5.93 -4.94 -5.80
N THR A 62 -7.07 -4.83 -5.10
CA THR A 62 -7.66 -3.54 -4.77
C THR A 62 -6.73 -2.74 -3.86
N ASP A 63 -6.16 -3.37 -2.83
CA ASP A 63 -5.17 -2.74 -1.95
C ASP A 63 -3.91 -2.33 -2.69
N MET A 64 -3.38 -3.20 -3.54
CA MET A 64 -2.23 -2.87 -4.39
C MET A 64 -2.49 -1.61 -5.21
N VAL A 65 -3.65 -1.52 -5.87
CA VAL A 65 -4.01 -0.39 -6.72
C VAL A 65 -4.19 0.89 -5.89
N VAL A 66 -4.95 0.84 -4.80
CA VAL A 66 -5.24 2.01 -3.96
C VAL A 66 -3.98 2.55 -3.29
N ASN A 67 -3.15 1.67 -2.72
CA ASN A 67 -1.92 2.07 -2.04
C ASN A 67 -0.89 2.63 -3.03
N THR A 68 -0.78 2.07 -4.23
CA THR A 68 0.08 2.61 -5.29
C THR A 68 -0.42 3.98 -5.76
N ALA A 69 -1.73 4.09 -6.02
CA ALA A 69 -2.35 5.34 -6.44
C ALA A 69 -2.19 6.46 -5.40
N PHE A 70 -2.23 6.12 -4.11
CA PHE A 70 -2.01 7.06 -3.02
C PHE A 70 -0.67 7.77 -3.12
N PHE A 71 0.45 7.03 -3.21
CA PHE A 71 1.78 7.64 -3.28
C PHE A 71 1.97 8.50 -4.53
N VAL A 72 1.42 8.04 -5.67
CA VAL A 72 1.45 8.82 -6.92
C VAL A 72 0.63 10.11 -6.78
N ALA A 73 -0.58 10.03 -6.22
CA ALA A 73 -1.45 11.17 -6.02
C ALA A 73 -0.88 12.18 -5.03
N VAL A 74 -0.27 11.72 -3.94
CA VAL A 74 0.45 12.57 -2.97
C VAL A 74 1.64 13.25 -3.64
N GLY A 75 2.43 12.52 -4.43
CA GLY A 75 3.52 13.10 -5.23
C GLY A 75 3.03 14.20 -6.17
N VAL A 76 1.92 13.97 -6.87
CA VAL A 76 1.28 14.99 -7.74
C VAL A 76 0.74 16.17 -6.93
N GLY A 77 0.16 15.92 -5.76
CA GLY A 77 -0.40 16.94 -4.87
C GLY A 77 0.66 17.83 -4.23
N LEU A 78 1.88 17.33 -4.05
CA LEU A 78 2.99 18.07 -3.44
C LEU A 78 3.87 18.82 -4.46
N ARG A 79 3.49 18.83 -5.74
CA ARG A 79 4.26 19.46 -6.83
C ARG A 79 4.53 20.95 -6.66
N ASP A 80 3.66 21.65 -5.94
CA ASP A 80 3.73 23.10 -5.72
C ASP A 80 4.45 23.46 -4.40
N THR A 81 5.00 22.46 -3.70
CA THR A 81 5.79 22.64 -2.47
C THR A 81 7.28 22.85 -2.78
N TRP A 82 8.14 22.91 -1.75
CA TRP A 82 9.60 23.04 -1.94
C TRP A 82 10.24 21.87 -2.70
N LEU A 83 9.58 20.69 -2.73
CA LEU A 83 10.00 19.56 -3.55
C LEU A 83 9.84 19.82 -5.06
N GLY A 84 8.97 20.76 -5.44
CA GLY A 84 8.67 21.05 -6.84
C GLY A 84 8.21 19.81 -7.60
N GLN A 85 8.58 19.74 -8.89
CA GLN A 85 8.24 18.61 -9.77
C GLN A 85 8.91 17.28 -9.35
N TRP A 86 9.96 17.32 -8.50
CA TRP A 86 10.61 16.10 -8.00
C TRP A 86 9.67 15.26 -7.13
N SER A 87 8.69 15.88 -6.47
CA SER A 87 7.66 15.17 -5.71
C SER A 87 6.90 14.13 -6.55
N ILE A 88 6.67 14.40 -7.84
CA ILE A 88 6.02 13.45 -8.76
C ILE A 88 6.91 12.23 -8.97
N LEU A 89 8.21 12.43 -9.19
CA LEU A 89 9.17 11.34 -9.34
C LEU A 89 9.31 10.53 -8.05
N LEU A 90 9.31 11.19 -6.89
CA LEU A 90 9.30 10.50 -5.59
C LEU A 90 8.03 9.68 -5.39
N GLY A 91 6.86 10.21 -5.78
CA GLY A 91 5.58 9.48 -5.74
C GLY A 91 5.55 8.27 -6.65
N LEU A 92 6.05 8.41 -7.89
CA LEU A 92 6.19 7.30 -8.82
C LEU A 92 7.19 6.25 -8.32
N LEU A 93 8.32 6.68 -7.74
CA LEU A 93 9.32 5.78 -7.18
C LEU A 93 8.77 5.02 -5.97
N ALA A 94 8.12 5.72 -5.04
CA ALA A 94 7.52 5.11 -3.86
C ALA A 94 6.39 4.14 -4.23
N GLY A 95 5.43 4.60 -5.05
CA GLY A 95 4.30 3.79 -5.50
C GLY A 95 4.75 2.58 -6.34
N GLY A 96 5.65 2.79 -7.30
CA GLY A 96 6.18 1.72 -8.14
C GLY A 96 6.98 0.69 -7.34
N SER A 97 7.78 1.13 -6.37
CA SER A 97 8.52 0.21 -5.49
C SER A 97 7.58 -0.58 -4.58
N LEU A 98 6.53 0.05 -4.05
CA LEU A 98 5.52 -0.63 -3.23
C LEU A 98 4.77 -1.69 -4.05
N LEU A 99 4.36 -1.35 -5.27
CA LEU A 99 3.72 -2.28 -6.20
C LEU A 99 4.63 -3.49 -6.47
N LEU A 100 5.93 -3.23 -6.68
CA LEU A 100 6.92 -4.26 -6.92
C LEU A 100 7.14 -5.14 -5.68
N CYS A 101 7.20 -4.54 -4.48
CA CYS A 101 7.26 -5.27 -3.22
C CYS A 101 6.08 -6.23 -3.08
N MET A 102 4.86 -5.73 -3.25
CA MET A 102 3.64 -6.53 -3.15
C MET A 102 3.66 -7.64 -4.19
N TRP A 103 4.00 -7.34 -5.44
CA TRP A 103 4.07 -8.34 -6.49
C TRP A 103 5.09 -9.45 -6.19
N TRP A 104 6.28 -9.08 -5.73
CA TRP A 104 7.31 -10.04 -5.35
C TRP A 104 6.97 -10.82 -4.08
N ALA A 105 6.29 -10.21 -3.12
CA ALA A 105 5.79 -10.86 -1.91
C ALA A 105 4.80 -11.97 -2.25
N GLU A 106 3.78 -11.67 -3.07
CA GLU A 106 2.79 -12.64 -3.55
C GLU A 106 3.47 -13.80 -4.31
N LEU A 107 4.45 -13.49 -5.15
CA LEU A 107 5.21 -14.50 -5.87
C LEU A 107 6.07 -15.36 -4.93
N LEU A 108 6.62 -14.77 -3.87
CA LEU A 108 7.38 -15.48 -2.83
C LEU A 108 6.48 -16.46 -2.08
N GLU A 109 5.29 -16.02 -1.66
CA GLU A 109 4.33 -16.85 -0.92
C GLU A 109 3.83 -18.03 -1.76
N ARG A 110 3.59 -17.81 -3.06
CA ARG A 110 3.23 -18.89 -3.99
C ARG A 110 4.31 -19.94 -4.19
N LEU A 111 5.58 -19.55 -4.05
CA LEU A 111 6.74 -20.43 -4.26
C LEU A 111 7.28 -21.03 -2.96
N SER A 112 6.83 -20.53 -1.81
CA SER A 112 7.28 -20.99 -0.49
C SER A 112 6.32 -22.05 0.09
N PRO A 113 6.77 -22.89 1.05
CA PRO A 113 5.91 -23.85 1.71
C PRO A 113 4.68 -23.19 2.37
N PRO A 114 3.54 -23.91 2.48
CA PRO A 114 2.34 -23.38 3.13
C PRO A 114 2.65 -22.91 4.56
N LEU A 115 2.10 -21.75 4.94
CA LEU A 115 2.35 -20.94 6.16
C LEU A 115 3.54 -19.95 6.14
N THR A 116 4.30 -19.81 5.04
CA THR A 116 5.36 -18.78 4.99
C THR A 116 4.81 -17.45 4.45
N ARG A 117 4.48 -16.49 5.33
CA ARG A 117 4.14 -15.11 4.91
C ARG A 117 5.40 -14.33 4.56
N ALA A 118 5.39 -13.60 3.45
CA ALA A 118 6.54 -12.78 3.03
C ALA A 118 6.77 -11.59 3.98
N TYR A 119 5.68 -11.10 4.57
CA TYR A 119 5.67 -10.04 5.58
C TYR A 119 4.79 -10.48 6.75
N GLU A 120 5.41 -10.76 7.90
CA GLU A 120 4.69 -10.88 9.17
C GLU A 120 4.75 -9.53 9.89
N GLY A 121 3.59 -8.99 10.30
CA GLY A 121 3.52 -7.82 11.16
C GLY A 121 4.36 -8.04 12.41
N ARG A 122 5.38 -7.21 12.62
CA ARG A 122 6.23 -7.30 13.81
C ARG A 122 5.56 -6.50 14.92
N TRP A 123 5.42 -7.11 16.11
CA TRP A 123 4.91 -6.45 17.33
C TRP A 123 3.41 -6.09 17.32
N GLY A 124 2.60 -6.78 16.51
CA GLY A 124 1.15 -6.53 16.43
C GLY A 124 0.78 -5.24 15.68
N PHE A 125 1.74 -4.65 14.95
CA PHE A 125 1.50 -3.57 14.00
C PHE A 125 1.50 -4.17 12.59
N ASP A 126 0.32 -4.19 11.96
CA ASP A 126 0.21 -4.65 10.58
C ASP A 126 0.53 -3.50 9.61
N PRO A 127 1.09 -3.77 8.43
CA PRO A 127 1.27 -2.76 7.38
C PRO A 127 -0.02 -1.99 7.07
N ASP A 128 -1.17 -2.64 7.23
CA ASP A 128 -2.50 -2.06 7.03
C ASP A 128 -2.81 -0.98 8.08
N ASP A 129 -2.22 -1.07 9.28
CA ASP A 129 -2.38 -0.06 10.33
C ASP A 129 -1.64 1.24 9.99
N ALA A 130 -0.60 1.17 9.16
CA ALA A 130 0.10 2.35 8.65
C ALA A 130 -0.80 3.20 7.73
N LEU A 131 -1.81 2.60 7.09
CA LEU A 131 -2.72 3.31 6.20
C LEU A 131 -3.59 4.32 6.97
N TYR A 132 -3.99 4.03 8.21
CA TYR A 132 -4.71 5.00 9.05
C TYR A 132 -3.85 6.24 9.36
N LEU A 133 -2.54 6.03 9.55
CA LEU A 133 -1.62 7.12 9.85
C LEU A 133 -1.48 8.09 8.67
N MET A 134 -1.71 7.63 7.44
CA MET A 134 -1.63 8.50 6.25
C MET A 134 -2.69 9.61 6.27
N ALA A 135 -3.88 9.34 6.79
CA ALA A 135 -4.90 10.37 6.98
C ALA A 135 -4.44 11.43 8.01
N VAL A 136 -3.84 10.98 9.12
CA VAL A 136 -3.31 11.87 10.15
C VAL A 136 -2.18 12.72 9.60
N PHE A 137 -1.25 12.12 8.85
CA PHE A 137 -0.16 12.87 8.21
C PHE A 137 -0.66 13.87 7.17
N ALA A 138 -1.73 13.54 6.43
CA ALA A 138 -2.38 14.50 5.54
C ALA A 138 -2.92 15.72 6.28
N TRP A 139 -3.58 15.51 7.42
CA TRP A 139 -4.12 16.61 8.23
C TRP A 139 -3.04 17.49 8.87
N LEU A 140 -1.93 16.88 9.28
CA LEU A 140 -0.78 17.56 9.86
C LEU A 140 0.16 18.19 8.82
N SER A 141 -0.11 18.02 7.52
CA SER A 141 0.78 18.45 6.42
C SER A 141 2.17 17.84 6.50
N TRP A 142 2.24 16.58 6.95
CA TRP A 142 3.47 15.79 7.07
C TRP A 142 3.65 14.79 5.93
N LEU A 143 2.88 14.91 4.84
CA LEU A 143 3.01 14.02 3.69
C LEU A 143 4.34 14.18 2.95
N GLU A 144 4.98 15.36 3.01
CA GLU A 144 6.28 15.61 2.38
C GLU A 144 7.40 14.71 2.93
N PRO A 145 7.70 14.71 4.25
CA PRO A 145 8.72 13.82 4.81
C PRO A 145 8.33 12.33 4.67
N ILE A 146 7.04 12.01 4.71
CA ILE A 146 6.56 10.64 4.48
C ILE A 146 6.84 10.19 3.05
N LEU A 147 6.62 11.05 2.06
CA LEU A 147 6.90 10.74 0.66
C LEU A 147 8.40 10.49 0.43
N ILE A 148 9.27 11.33 1.01
CA ILE A 148 10.73 11.16 0.94
C ILE A 148 11.15 9.85 1.61
N GLY A 149 10.61 9.57 2.82
CA GLY A 149 10.87 8.34 3.54
C GLY A 149 10.44 7.11 2.74
N ALA A 150 9.22 7.11 2.20
CA ALA A 150 8.70 6.04 1.37
C ALA A 150 9.52 5.83 0.09
N ALA A 151 9.88 6.92 -0.60
CA ALA A 151 10.72 6.87 -1.80
C ALA A 151 12.14 6.34 -1.54
N THR A 152 12.60 6.35 -0.28
CA THR A 152 13.90 5.78 0.11
C THR A 152 13.76 4.34 0.61
N VAL A 153 12.78 4.08 1.48
CA VAL A 153 12.59 2.77 2.13
C VAL A 153 11.98 1.75 1.17
N ALA A 154 10.97 2.13 0.38
CA ALA A 154 10.27 1.19 -0.49
C ALA A 154 11.18 0.53 -1.54
N PRO A 155 12.09 1.26 -2.24
CA PRO A 155 13.03 0.61 -3.16
C PRO A 155 13.99 -0.36 -2.47
N ILE A 156 14.46 -0.04 -1.25
CA ILE A 156 15.35 -0.93 -0.48
C ILE A 156 14.61 -2.22 -0.13
N VAL A 157 13.39 -2.10 0.38
CA VAL A 157 12.52 -3.24 0.73
C VAL A 157 12.22 -4.07 -0.51
N ALA A 158 11.96 -3.43 -1.66
CA ALA A 158 11.76 -4.10 -2.93
C ALA A 158 13.01 -4.91 -3.27
N ALA A 159 14.18 -4.27 -3.34
CA ALA A 159 15.43 -4.93 -3.69
C ALA A 159 15.73 -6.15 -2.79
N VAL A 160 15.53 -6.02 -1.47
CA VAL A 160 15.69 -7.13 -0.52
C VAL A 160 14.71 -8.28 -0.83
N THR A 161 13.45 -7.96 -1.12
CA THR A 161 12.42 -8.96 -1.49
C THR A 161 12.78 -9.66 -2.80
N GLY A 162 13.22 -8.91 -3.80
CA GLY A 162 13.68 -9.43 -5.08
C GLY A 162 14.88 -10.36 -4.94
N ILE A 163 15.87 -9.99 -4.12
CA ILE A 163 17.04 -10.85 -3.83
C ILE A 163 16.61 -12.14 -3.13
N ARG A 164 15.69 -12.07 -2.16
CA ARG A 164 15.14 -13.27 -1.49
C ARG A 164 14.46 -14.21 -2.49
N LEU A 165 13.67 -13.64 -3.40
CA LEU A 165 12.99 -14.39 -4.44
C LEU A 165 13.97 -15.08 -5.40
N LEU A 166 15.03 -14.38 -5.82
CA LEU A 166 16.06 -14.97 -6.67
C LEU A 166 16.76 -16.14 -5.98
N ARG A 167 17.11 -15.99 -4.70
CA ARG A 167 17.75 -17.06 -3.90
C ARG A 167 16.85 -18.29 -3.73
N LEU A 168 15.54 -18.11 -3.61
CA LEU A 168 14.58 -19.21 -3.55
C LEU A 168 14.48 -19.96 -4.88
N ARG A 169 14.56 -19.26 -6.01
CA ARG A 169 14.56 -19.87 -7.34
C ARG A 169 15.85 -20.65 -7.64
N GLU A 170 16.96 -20.25 -7.03
CA GLU A 170 18.26 -20.92 -7.17
C GLU A 170 18.39 -22.19 -6.32
N GLN A 171 17.51 -22.44 -5.34
CA GLN A 171 17.47 -23.70 -4.61
C GLN A 171 16.68 -24.73 -5.43
N PRO A 172 17.34 -25.73 -6.06
CA PRO A 172 16.62 -26.79 -6.75
C PRO A 172 15.87 -27.60 -5.69
N SER A 173 14.57 -27.80 -5.92
CA SER A 173 13.68 -28.62 -5.10
C SER A 173 14.33 -29.95 -4.70
N SER A 174 14.87 -29.99 -3.48
CA SER A 174 15.33 -31.20 -2.81
C SER A 174 14.18 -31.79 -2.02
N TYR A 175 13.07 -32.09 -2.71
CA TYR A 175 11.99 -32.91 -2.18
C TYR A 175 11.49 -33.80 -3.31
N SER A 176 12.16 -34.96 -3.42
CA SER A 176 11.74 -36.16 -4.15
C SER A 176 11.16 -37.15 -3.16
#